data_AF-A0A439SER9-F1
#
_entry.id   AF-A0A439SER9-F1
#
_cell.length_a   1.000
_cell.length_b   1.000
_cell.length_c   1.000
_cell.angle_alpha   90.00
_cell.angle_beta   90.00
_cell.angle_gamma   90.00
#
_symmetry.space_group_name_H-M   'P 1'
#
loop_
_entity.id
_entity.type
_entity.pdbx_description
1 polymer ?
#
loop_
_entity_poly.entity_id
_entity_poly.type
_entity_poly.pdbx_seq_one_letter_code
_entity_poly.pdbx_strand_id
1 'polypeptide(L)'
;MRSRIILRAVLLALAGPLILAPSLAAGPGDTIVAARQASMKEMAAAARAIAEMFDGKRAYEPAAFKAAADALSARAGGLTGEFPQGTLGAPSAARPEIDQARPEFEALARHIGRLADALAIKAGNAPPEITADMRMTGPPMDGGSLLGKRPGAAEADPARMPAEHLLHLILQDCTSCHSKFRQKQQ
;
A
#
# COMPACT_ATOMS: atom_id res chain seq x y z
N MET A 1 63.98 -28.04 58.00
CA MET A 1 62.72 -27.34 58.34
C MET A 1 61.71 -27.59 57.23
N ARG A 2 60.48 -27.86 57.63
CA ARG A 2 59.34 -28.23 56.78
C ARG A 2 58.93 -27.05 55.90
N SER A 3 58.59 -27.30 54.63
CA SER A 3 57.30 -26.82 54.09
C SER A 3 56.96 -27.49 52.77
N ARG A 4 55.67 -27.84 52.69
CA ARG A 4 54.96 -28.56 51.63
C ARG A 4 54.45 -27.56 50.56
N ILE A 5 53.69 -28.10 49.59
CA ILE A 5 52.57 -27.47 48.83
C ILE A 5 52.97 -26.87 47.46
N ILE A 6 52.29 -27.08 46.32
CA ILE A 6 51.14 -27.91 45.88
C ILE A 6 51.26 -28.02 44.34
N LEU A 7 50.90 -29.18 43.80
CA LEU A 7 50.69 -29.45 42.37
C LEU A 7 49.41 -28.73 41.89
N ARG A 8 49.48 -27.90 40.84
CA ARG A 8 48.29 -27.47 40.08
C ARG A 8 48.51 -27.68 38.59
N ALA A 9 47.96 -28.79 38.09
CA ALA A 9 47.77 -29.01 36.67
C ALA A 9 46.66 -28.07 36.18
N VAL A 10 46.97 -27.22 35.21
CA VAL A 10 46.01 -26.37 34.52
C VAL A 10 45.64 -27.08 33.22
N LEU A 11 44.48 -27.73 33.18
CA LEU A 11 43.87 -28.23 31.95
C LEU A 11 43.19 -27.06 31.24
N LEU A 12 43.82 -26.60 30.16
CA LEU A 12 43.26 -25.59 29.27
C LEU A 12 42.25 -26.26 28.32
N ALA A 13 40.97 -26.17 28.64
CA ALA A 13 39.90 -26.58 27.73
C ALA A 13 39.67 -25.49 26.67
N LEU A 14 40.11 -25.72 25.43
CA LEU A 14 39.74 -24.90 24.28
C LEU A 14 38.28 -25.19 23.90
N ALA A 15 37.36 -24.39 24.40
CA ALA A 15 36.01 -24.29 23.85
C ALA A 15 36.01 -23.23 22.74
N GLY A 16 36.06 -23.68 21.47
CA GLY A 16 35.90 -22.81 20.31
C GLY A 16 34.45 -22.33 20.17
N PRO A 17 34.20 -21.05 19.83
CA PRO A 17 32.84 -20.56 19.64
C PRO A 17 32.23 -21.12 18.36
N LEU A 18 31.16 -21.90 18.49
CA LEU A 18 30.32 -22.32 17.39
C LEU A 18 29.52 -21.11 16.90
N ILE A 19 29.96 -20.47 15.82
CA ILE A 19 29.21 -19.39 15.16
C ILE A 19 28.06 -20.06 14.40
N LEU A 20 26.87 -20.12 15.01
CA LEU A 20 25.63 -20.41 14.30
C LEU A 20 25.30 -19.18 13.43
N ALA A 21 25.60 -19.25 12.14
CA ALA A 21 25.05 -18.30 11.17
C ALA A 21 23.55 -18.61 10.99
N PRO A 22 22.63 -17.63 11.16
CA PRO A 22 21.24 -17.86 10.83
C PRO A 22 21.11 -18.01 9.31
N SER A 23 20.62 -19.15 8.85
CA SER A 23 20.22 -19.34 7.46
C SER A 23 18.99 -18.49 7.17
N LEU A 24 19.18 -17.26 6.66
CA LEU A 24 18.12 -16.49 6.03
C LEU A 24 17.85 -17.06 4.63
N ALA A 25 17.24 -18.23 4.55
CA ALA A 25 16.57 -18.67 3.34
C ALA A 25 15.13 -18.11 3.40
N ALA A 26 14.94 -16.87 2.98
CA ALA A 26 13.61 -16.30 2.80
C ALA A 26 12.84 -17.20 1.81
N GLY A 27 11.69 -17.70 2.22
CA GLY A 27 10.86 -18.53 1.34
C GLY A 27 10.25 -17.70 0.20
N PRO A 28 9.76 -18.33 -0.89
CA PRO A 28 9.02 -17.62 -1.94
C PRO A 28 7.83 -16.80 -1.42
N GLY A 29 7.25 -17.19 -0.27
CA GLY A 29 6.22 -16.43 0.44
C GLY A 29 6.74 -15.13 1.06
N ASP A 30 7.97 -15.11 1.58
CA ASP A 30 8.56 -13.92 2.20
C ASP A 30 8.91 -12.85 1.16
N THR A 31 9.37 -13.28 -0.02
CA THR A 31 9.72 -12.36 -1.11
C THR A 31 8.48 -11.64 -1.67
N ILE A 32 7.36 -12.34 -1.85
CA ILE A 32 6.10 -11.72 -2.29
C ILE A 32 5.46 -10.84 -1.21
N VAL A 33 5.61 -11.20 0.07
CA VAL A 33 5.19 -10.33 1.18
C VAL A 33 5.99 -9.03 1.20
N ALA A 34 7.32 -9.11 1.09
CA ALA A 34 8.16 -7.92 1.03
C ALA A 34 7.85 -7.04 -0.19
N ALA A 35 7.66 -7.66 -1.36
CA ALA A 35 7.32 -6.97 -2.59
C ALA A 35 5.99 -6.20 -2.45
N ARG A 36 4.92 -6.84 -1.99
CA ARG A 36 3.62 -6.16 -1.85
C ARG A 36 3.64 -5.05 -0.82
N GLN A 37 4.39 -5.21 0.28
CA GLN A 37 4.55 -4.17 1.28
C GLN A 37 5.31 -2.96 0.73
N ALA A 38 6.29 -3.18 -0.17
CA ALA A 38 6.95 -2.11 -0.89
C ALA A 38 5.97 -1.39 -1.83
N SER A 39 5.20 -2.14 -2.64
CA SER A 39 4.16 -1.57 -3.51
C SER A 39 3.15 -0.72 -2.72
N MET A 40 2.67 -1.19 -1.57
CA MET A 40 1.77 -0.42 -0.70
C MET A 40 2.39 0.87 -0.17
N LYS A 41 3.68 0.86 0.18
CA LYS A 41 4.40 2.07 0.62
C LYS A 41 4.55 3.08 -0.50
N GLU A 42 4.87 2.62 -1.70
CA GLU A 42 4.98 3.48 -2.88
C GLU A 42 3.64 4.11 -3.25
N MET A 43 2.55 3.33 -3.26
CA MET A 43 1.20 3.85 -3.46
C MET A 43 0.83 4.90 -2.41
N ALA A 44 1.09 4.63 -1.13
CA ALA A 44 0.82 5.58 -0.05
C ALA A 44 1.62 6.87 -0.21
N ALA A 45 2.90 6.77 -0.59
CA ALA A 45 3.75 7.94 -0.84
C ALA A 45 3.26 8.76 -2.03
N ALA A 46 2.85 8.11 -3.12
CA ALA A 46 2.30 8.74 -4.31
C ALA A 46 0.98 9.47 -4.02
N ALA A 47 0.01 8.77 -3.41
CA ALA A 47 -1.26 9.37 -3.03
C ALA A 47 -1.09 10.56 -2.07
N ARG A 48 -0.18 10.43 -1.10
CA ARG A 48 0.17 11.52 -0.19
C ARG A 48 0.79 12.72 -0.93
N ALA A 49 1.71 12.49 -1.85
CA ALA A 49 2.34 13.56 -2.63
C ALA A 49 1.28 14.37 -3.40
N ILE A 50 0.34 13.68 -4.04
CA ILE A 50 -0.76 14.31 -4.78
C ILE A 50 -1.67 15.09 -3.81
N ALA A 51 -2.06 14.49 -2.68
CA ALA A 51 -2.91 15.14 -1.69
C ALA A 51 -2.25 16.40 -1.12
N GLU A 52 -0.95 16.37 -0.83
CA GLU A 52 -0.21 17.54 -0.33
C GLU A 52 -0.14 18.67 -1.36
N MET A 53 -0.09 18.38 -2.66
CA MET A 53 -0.15 19.40 -3.71
C MET A 53 -1.51 20.09 -3.73
N PHE A 54 -2.60 19.32 -3.68
CA PHE A 54 -3.96 19.86 -3.60
C PHE A 54 -4.18 20.66 -2.29
N ASP A 55 -3.69 20.16 -1.16
CA ASP A 55 -3.81 20.81 0.15
C ASP A 55 -2.92 22.07 0.30
N GLY A 56 -2.04 22.36 -0.67
CA GLY A 56 -1.06 23.44 -0.56
C GLY A 56 0.06 23.20 0.47
N LYS A 57 0.21 21.96 0.95
CA LYS A 57 1.29 21.53 1.87
C LYS A 57 2.59 21.23 1.13
N ARG A 58 2.51 21.03 -0.18
CA ARG A 58 3.63 20.84 -1.10
C ARG A 58 3.41 21.73 -2.32
N ALA A 59 4.49 22.31 -2.86
CA ALA A 59 4.43 23.02 -4.13
C ALA A 59 3.89 22.09 -5.24
N TYR A 60 2.94 22.60 -6.01
CA TYR A 60 2.44 21.89 -7.18
C TYR A 60 3.44 22.01 -8.32
N GLU A 61 3.86 20.87 -8.84
CA GLU A 61 4.72 20.78 -10.02
C GLU A 61 4.07 19.77 -10.98
N PRO A 62 3.71 20.16 -12.22
CA PRO A 62 2.98 19.27 -13.14
C PRO A 62 3.70 17.94 -13.39
N ALA A 63 5.03 17.98 -13.52
CA ALA A 63 5.86 16.79 -13.70
C ALA A 63 5.84 15.87 -12.47
N ALA A 64 5.85 16.44 -11.25
CA ALA A 64 5.80 15.65 -10.02
C ALA A 64 4.40 15.08 -9.77
N PHE A 65 3.35 15.84 -10.09
CA PHE A 65 1.96 15.37 -10.05
C PHE A 65 1.78 14.17 -10.99
N LYS A 66 2.26 14.28 -12.24
CA LYS A 66 2.27 13.18 -13.21
C LYS A 66 3.04 11.97 -12.70
N ALA A 67 4.26 12.16 -12.22
CA ALA A 67 5.08 11.05 -11.73
C ALA A 67 4.40 10.30 -10.57
N ALA A 68 3.75 11.03 -9.66
CA ALA A 68 3.02 10.42 -8.56
C ALA A 68 1.75 9.67 -9.05
N ALA A 69 0.99 10.26 -9.97
CA ALA A 69 -0.20 9.61 -10.54
C ALA A 69 0.16 8.33 -11.33
N ASP A 70 1.23 8.38 -12.13
CA ASP A 70 1.74 7.23 -12.88
C ASP A 70 2.21 6.11 -11.94
N ALA A 71 2.94 6.46 -10.87
CA ALA A 71 3.38 5.49 -9.87
C ALA A 71 2.19 4.82 -9.17
N LEU A 72 1.16 5.60 -8.85
CA LEU A 72 -0.07 5.09 -8.24
C LEU A 72 -0.81 4.13 -9.17
N SER A 73 -1.00 4.49 -10.45
CA SER A 73 -1.60 3.64 -11.48
C SER A 73 -0.82 2.33 -11.69
N ALA A 74 0.50 2.43 -11.88
CA ALA A 74 1.36 1.27 -12.15
C ALA A 74 1.29 0.22 -11.03
N ARG A 75 1.25 0.65 -9.76
CA ARG A 75 1.17 -0.27 -8.61
C ARG A 75 -0.25 -0.78 -8.37
N ALA A 76 -1.27 0.06 -8.54
CA ALA A 76 -2.66 -0.35 -8.37
C ALA A 76 -3.08 -1.41 -9.41
N GLY A 77 -2.61 -1.29 -10.66
CA GLY A 77 -2.95 -2.23 -11.73
C GLY A 77 -2.46 -3.67 -11.51
N GLY A 78 -1.35 -3.85 -10.79
CA GLY A 78 -0.78 -5.17 -10.46
C GLY A 78 -1.23 -5.75 -9.12
N LEU A 79 -2.03 -5.00 -8.35
CA LEU A 79 -2.24 -5.26 -6.93
C LEU A 79 -2.77 -6.66 -6.61
N THR A 80 -3.72 -7.16 -7.40
CA THR A 80 -4.34 -8.47 -7.14
C THR A 80 -3.33 -9.63 -7.25
N GLY A 81 -2.36 -9.51 -8.16
CA GLY A 81 -1.31 -10.51 -8.35
C GLY A 81 -0.33 -10.62 -7.18
N GLU A 82 -0.27 -9.60 -6.33
CA GLU A 82 0.61 -9.58 -5.15
C GLU A 82 0.02 -10.32 -3.94
N PHE A 83 -1.18 -10.89 -4.06
CA PHE A 83 -1.88 -11.62 -2.98
C PHE A 83 -2.21 -13.08 -3.36
N PRO A 84 -1.23 -13.92 -3.73
CA PRO A 84 -1.46 -15.33 -3.99
C PRO A 84 -1.92 -16.05 -2.71
N GLN A 85 -2.71 -17.11 -2.90
CA GLN A 85 -3.20 -17.96 -1.81
C GLN A 85 -2.04 -18.51 -0.98
N GLY A 86 -2.22 -18.60 0.34
CA GLY A 86 -1.19 -19.11 1.26
C GLY A 86 -0.09 -18.11 1.62
N THR A 87 -0.18 -16.85 1.18
CA THR A 87 0.79 -15.78 1.50
C THR A 87 0.20 -14.68 2.40
N LEU A 88 -0.89 -15.01 3.09
CA LEU A 88 -1.64 -14.16 4.02
C LEU A 88 -1.22 -14.46 5.47
N GLY A 89 -1.74 -13.69 6.42
CA GLY A 89 -1.38 -13.80 7.84
C GLY A 89 -0.04 -13.12 8.15
N ALA A 90 0.53 -13.40 9.33
CA ALA A 90 1.87 -12.92 9.66
C ALA A 90 2.91 -13.58 8.73
N PRO A 91 3.90 -12.82 8.18
CA PRO A 91 4.25 -11.42 8.49
C PRO A 91 3.58 -10.36 7.59
N SER A 92 2.66 -10.75 6.70
CA SER A 92 2.05 -9.89 5.67
C SER A 92 1.16 -8.77 6.21
N ALA A 93 0.54 -8.96 7.38
CA ALA A 93 -0.62 -8.20 7.87
C ALA A 93 -1.87 -8.29 6.97
N ALA A 94 -1.78 -8.93 5.79
CA ALA A 94 -2.92 -9.30 4.98
C ALA A 94 -3.76 -10.36 5.71
N ARG A 95 -5.06 -10.11 5.92
CA ARG A 95 -5.90 -11.04 6.66
C ARG A 95 -6.35 -12.23 5.78
N PRO A 96 -6.59 -13.42 6.35
CA PRO A 96 -7.08 -14.58 5.60
C PRO A 96 -8.44 -14.37 4.91
N GLU A 97 -9.21 -13.36 5.32
CA GLU A 97 -10.47 -12.96 4.70
C GLU A 97 -10.31 -12.57 3.21
N ILE A 98 -9.09 -12.24 2.77
CA ILE A 98 -8.81 -12.04 1.34
C ILE A 98 -9.09 -13.32 0.54
N ASP A 99 -8.81 -14.51 1.08
CA ASP A 99 -9.14 -15.78 0.41
C ASP A 99 -10.65 -16.06 0.47
N GLN A 100 -11.28 -15.77 1.60
CA GLN A 100 -12.71 -16.04 1.83
C GLN A 100 -13.62 -15.13 1.00
N ALA A 101 -13.22 -13.87 0.80
CA ALA A 101 -13.94 -12.86 0.04
C ALA A 101 -13.12 -12.37 -1.16
N ARG A 102 -12.43 -13.29 -1.85
CA ARG A 102 -11.55 -13.00 -3.00
C ARG A 102 -12.20 -12.13 -4.06
N PRO A 103 -13.44 -12.40 -4.53
CA PRO A 103 -14.07 -11.57 -5.56
C PRO A 103 -14.25 -10.10 -5.12
N GLU A 104 -14.50 -9.87 -3.84
CA GLU A 104 -14.68 -8.52 -3.28
C GLU A 104 -13.36 -7.79 -3.12
N PHE A 105 -12.32 -8.47 -2.62
CA PHE A 105 -10.97 -7.93 -2.56
C PHE A 105 -10.51 -7.48 -3.94
N GLU A 106 -10.67 -8.34 -4.95
CA GLU A 106 -10.27 -8.01 -6.31
C GLU A 106 -11.14 -6.92 -6.94
N ALA A 107 -12.44 -6.86 -6.61
CA ALA A 107 -13.32 -5.79 -7.09
C ALA A 107 -12.85 -4.43 -6.59
N LEU A 108 -12.52 -4.31 -5.29
CA LEU A 108 -11.95 -3.09 -4.72
C LEU A 108 -10.59 -2.75 -5.34
N ALA A 109 -9.68 -3.73 -5.44
CA ALA A 109 -8.37 -3.52 -6.05
C ALA A 109 -8.46 -3.03 -7.50
N ARG A 110 -9.36 -3.65 -8.31
CA ARG A 110 -9.62 -3.21 -9.69
C ARG A 110 -10.28 -1.84 -9.75
N HIS A 111 -11.14 -1.48 -8.79
CA HIS A 111 -11.76 -0.15 -8.76
C HIS A 111 -10.72 0.93 -8.47
N ILE A 112 -9.85 0.71 -7.48
CA ILE A 112 -8.68 1.57 -7.20
C ILE A 112 -7.83 1.72 -8.46
N GLY A 113 -7.53 0.61 -9.16
CA GLY A 113 -6.78 0.63 -10.42
C GLY A 113 -7.42 1.53 -11.50
N ARG A 114 -8.72 1.36 -11.77
CA ARG A 114 -9.43 2.19 -12.76
C ARG A 114 -9.42 3.68 -12.42
N LEU A 115 -9.59 4.02 -11.13
CA LEU A 115 -9.53 5.42 -10.68
C LEU A 115 -8.11 5.98 -10.81
N ALA A 116 -7.09 5.19 -10.47
CA ALA A 116 -5.69 5.58 -10.60
C ALA A 116 -5.27 5.78 -12.07
N ASP A 117 -5.75 4.92 -12.98
CA ASP A 117 -5.53 5.07 -14.42
C ASP A 117 -6.18 6.37 -14.94
N ALA A 118 -7.41 6.66 -14.53
CA ALA A 118 -8.08 7.91 -14.89
C ALA A 118 -7.32 9.14 -14.35
N LEU A 119 -6.76 9.04 -13.15
CA LEU A 119 -5.93 10.10 -12.56
C LEU A 119 -4.62 10.29 -13.34
N ALA A 120 -3.94 9.19 -13.72
CA ALA A 120 -2.72 9.24 -14.52
C ALA A 120 -2.95 9.86 -15.91
N ILE A 121 -4.07 9.52 -16.57
CA ILE A 121 -4.46 10.13 -17.85
C ILE A 121 -4.64 11.64 -17.72
N LYS A 122 -5.30 12.10 -16.64
CA LYS A 122 -5.47 13.55 -16.37
C LYS A 122 -4.13 14.22 -16.07
N ALA A 123 -3.29 13.58 -15.28
CA ALA A 123 -1.96 14.10 -14.95
C ALA A 123 -1.03 14.17 -16.19
N GLY A 124 -1.29 13.35 -17.21
CA GLY A 124 -0.64 13.46 -18.52
C GLY A 124 -0.88 14.79 -19.24
N ASN A 125 -1.97 15.50 -18.92
CA ASN A 125 -2.34 16.79 -19.48
C ASN A 125 -2.40 17.88 -18.39
N ALA A 126 -1.59 17.74 -17.35
CA ALA A 126 -1.63 18.62 -16.19
C ALA A 126 -1.33 20.09 -16.55
N PRO A 127 -2.17 21.06 -16.14
CA PRO A 127 -1.93 22.49 -16.34
C PRO A 127 -0.73 22.97 -15.49
N PRO A 128 -0.13 24.14 -15.80
CA PRO A 128 1.00 24.69 -15.06
C PRO A 128 0.69 25.04 -13.59
N GLU A 129 -0.58 25.24 -13.26
CA GLU A 129 -1.07 25.52 -11.91
C GLU A 129 -2.31 24.68 -11.60
N ILE A 130 -2.64 24.47 -10.32
CA ILE A 130 -3.89 23.79 -9.95
C ILE A 130 -5.07 24.68 -10.32
N THR A 131 -5.86 24.24 -11.29
CA THR A 131 -7.04 24.96 -11.79
C THR A 131 -8.32 24.52 -11.05
N ALA A 132 -9.40 25.29 -11.22
CA ALA A 132 -10.69 24.99 -10.61
C ALA A 132 -11.31 23.66 -11.08
N ASP A 133 -11.05 23.22 -12.32
CA ASP A 133 -11.55 21.95 -12.86
C ASP A 133 -10.82 20.72 -12.31
N MET A 134 -9.60 20.89 -11.77
CA MET A 134 -8.91 19.83 -11.04
C MET A 134 -9.49 19.60 -9.65
N ARG A 135 -10.18 20.62 -9.10
CA ARG A 135 -10.70 20.62 -7.74
C ARG A 135 -12.02 19.88 -7.62
N MET A 136 -12.22 19.24 -6.48
CA MET A 136 -13.51 18.76 -6.05
C MET A 136 -14.35 19.96 -5.59
N THR A 137 -15.24 20.47 -6.44
CA THR A 137 -16.17 21.55 -6.07
C THR A 137 -17.52 21.01 -5.59
N GLY A 138 -17.87 21.28 -4.32
CA GLY A 138 -19.24 21.21 -3.77
C GLY A 138 -19.80 19.79 -3.50
N PRO A 139 -20.76 19.65 -2.56
CA PRO A 139 -21.24 18.34 -2.11
C PRO A 139 -21.98 17.58 -3.22
N PRO A 140 -22.11 16.24 -3.11
CA PRO A 140 -22.78 15.44 -4.13
C PRO A 140 -24.16 16.03 -4.42
N MET A 141 -24.47 16.22 -5.70
CA MET A 141 -25.83 16.48 -6.18
C MET A 141 -26.65 15.18 -6.09
N ASP A 142 -26.69 14.59 -4.89
CA ASP A 142 -27.51 13.49 -4.43
C ASP A 142 -27.10 13.16 -2.99
N GLY A 143 -27.71 13.88 -2.03
CA GLY A 143 -27.82 13.45 -0.63
C GLY A 143 -28.64 12.16 -0.48
N GLY A 144 -28.35 11.13 -1.26
CA GLY A 144 -28.91 9.80 -1.18
C GLY A 144 -27.98 8.93 -0.34
N SER A 145 -28.24 8.91 0.98
CA SER A 145 -27.97 7.81 1.89
C SER A 145 -26.95 6.75 1.41
N LEU A 146 -25.78 6.71 2.05
CA LEU A 146 -24.80 5.60 1.95
C LEU A 146 -25.38 4.23 2.42
N LEU A 147 -26.68 4.17 2.77
CA LEU A 147 -27.44 2.95 3.07
C LEU A 147 -28.36 2.50 1.92
N GLY A 148 -28.33 3.13 0.75
CA GLY A 148 -29.21 2.81 -0.36
C GLY A 148 -28.47 2.74 -1.69
N LYS A 149 -27.70 1.66 -1.93
CA LYS A 149 -27.36 1.26 -3.30
C LYS A 149 -28.67 1.09 -4.06
N ARG A 150 -29.08 2.08 -4.86
CA ARG A 150 -30.09 1.85 -5.90
C ARG A 150 -29.51 0.81 -6.84
N PRO A 151 -30.10 -0.39 -6.98
CA PRO A 151 -29.68 -1.32 -7.99
C PRO A 151 -29.86 -0.65 -9.35
N GLY A 152 -28.77 -0.48 -10.11
CA GLY A 152 -28.81 0.09 -11.46
C GLY A 152 -28.45 1.57 -11.63
N ALA A 153 -28.00 2.27 -10.58
CA ALA A 153 -27.29 3.54 -10.81
C ALA A 153 -25.94 3.22 -11.47
N ALA A 154 -25.73 3.69 -12.70
CA ALA A 154 -24.45 3.53 -13.39
C ALA A 154 -23.34 4.18 -12.55
N GLU A 155 -22.25 3.45 -12.34
CA GLU A 155 -21.04 4.00 -11.72
C GLU A 155 -20.61 5.22 -12.54
N ALA A 156 -20.44 6.37 -11.87
CA ALA A 156 -20.10 7.61 -12.58
C ALA A 156 -18.76 7.45 -13.31
N ASP A 157 -18.69 7.91 -14.56
CA ASP A 157 -17.50 7.77 -15.41
C ASP A 157 -16.28 8.49 -14.79
N PRO A 158 -15.22 7.75 -14.39
CA PRO A 158 -14.02 8.34 -13.80
C PRO A 158 -13.33 9.38 -14.70
N ALA A 159 -13.43 9.23 -16.03
CA ALA A 159 -12.82 10.18 -16.97
C ALA A 159 -13.39 11.59 -16.84
N ARG A 160 -14.64 11.71 -16.37
CA ARG A 160 -15.35 12.99 -16.21
C ARG A 160 -15.16 13.63 -14.83
N MET A 161 -14.50 12.96 -13.89
CA MET A 161 -14.28 13.48 -12.54
C MET A 161 -13.08 14.43 -12.47
N PRO A 162 -13.09 15.41 -11.56
CA PRO A 162 -11.88 16.18 -11.21
C PRO A 162 -10.77 15.27 -10.66
N ALA A 163 -9.51 15.66 -10.86
CA ALA A 163 -8.36 14.90 -10.37
C ALA A 163 -8.36 14.76 -8.83
N GLU A 164 -8.74 15.81 -8.10
CA GLU A 164 -8.87 15.78 -6.64
C GLU A 164 -9.98 14.81 -6.19
N HIS A 165 -11.08 14.71 -6.96
CA HIS A 165 -12.15 13.77 -6.69
C HIS A 165 -11.71 12.31 -6.92
N LEU A 166 -10.99 12.04 -8.01
CA LEU A 166 -10.41 10.71 -8.23
C LEU A 166 -9.49 10.28 -7.09
N LEU A 167 -8.62 11.18 -6.63
CA LEU A 167 -7.75 10.91 -5.47
C LEU A 167 -8.58 10.60 -4.22
N HIS A 168 -9.64 11.36 -3.97
CA HIS A 168 -10.51 11.13 -2.82
C HIS A 168 -11.15 9.74 -2.85
N LEU A 169 -11.70 9.32 -4.00
CA LEU A 169 -12.29 7.99 -4.15
C LEU A 169 -11.25 6.87 -3.99
N ILE A 170 -10.04 7.06 -4.51
CA ILE A 170 -8.92 6.13 -4.29
C ILE A 170 -8.64 5.97 -2.79
N LEU A 171 -8.53 7.08 -2.04
CA LEU A 171 -8.26 7.05 -0.60
C LEU A 171 -9.42 6.42 0.21
N GLN A 172 -10.67 6.65 -0.21
CA GLN A 172 -11.85 6.01 0.37
C GLN A 172 -11.80 4.48 0.19
N ASP A 173 -11.42 4.02 -1.00
CA ASP A 173 -11.30 2.59 -1.27
C ASP A 173 -10.10 1.96 -0.58
N CYS A 174 -8.97 2.66 -0.48
CA CYS A 174 -7.83 2.23 0.35
C CYS A 174 -8.29 2.01 1.80
N THR A 175 -9.07 2.94 2.35
CA THR A 175 -9.61 2.84 3.71
C THR A 175 -10.56 1.65 3.85
N SER A 176 -11.48 1.50 2.90
CA SER A 176 -12.47 0.40 2.88
C SER A 176 -11.79 -0.96 2.78
N CYS A 177 -10.84 -1.11 1.84
CA CYS A 177 -10.04 -2.32 1.66
C CYS A 177 -9.23 -2.64 2.92
N HIS A 178 -8.51 -1.66 3.49
CA HIS A 178 -7.72 -1.88 4.70
C HIS A 178 -8.58 -2.25 5.91
N SER A 179 -9.77 -1.65 6.06
CA SER A 179 -10.68 -1.97 7.17
C SER A 179 -11.09 -3.45 7.18
N LYS A 180 -11.24 -4.04 6.00
CA LYS A 180 -11.70 -5.42 5.84
C LYS A 180 -10.55 -6.42 5.73
N PHE A 181 -9.48 -6.08 5.03
CA PHE A 181 -8.48 -7.04 4.56
C PHE A 181 -7.07 -6.85 5.16
N ARG A 182 -6.83 -5.80 5.95
CA ARG A 182 -5.54 -5.57 6.61
C ARG A 182 -5.69 -5.63 8.14
N GLN A 183 -4.79 -6.35 8.81
CA GLN A 183 -4.70 -6.35 10.26
C GLN A 183 -4.29 -4.96 10.75
N LYS A 184 -4.92 -4.49 11.84
CA LYS A 184 -4.44 -3.29 12.54
C LYS A 184 -3.04 -3.57 13.07
N GLN A 185 -2.10 -2.68 12.78
CA GLN A 185 -0.80 -2.72 13.42
C GLN A 185 -0.99 -2.23 14.87
N GLN A 186 -0.51 -3.02 15.83
CA GLN A 186 -0.49 -2.66 17.25
C GLN A 186 0.56 -1.59 17.51
#